data_AF-L7JYH4-F1
#
_entry.id   AF-L7JYH4-F1
#
_cell.length_a   1.000
_cell.length_b   1.000
_cell.length_c   1.000
_cell.angle_alpha   90.00
_cell.angle_beta   90.00
_cell.angle_gamma   90.00
#
_symmetry.space_group_name_H-M   'P 1'
#
loop_
_entity.id
_entity.type
_entity.pdbx_description
1 polymer ?
#
loop_
_entity_poly.entity_id
_entity_poly.type
_entity_poly.pdbx_seq_one_letter_code
_entity_poly.pdbx_strand_id
1 'polypeptide(L)'
;MMEKSKLLIWIVSPTILGVVIILAPILLSWLLLRTADFTYVSTYESTWNDFATMLPNDMLNGGKAADNILVWISKKNEKNESVAIAKHIINTIDFKQEVEVFKEGVRDETYYPELFANFIDWDREEPENAPIPFTKMAEQKIIPRQNFLVRMAAKFLGDRTTCKIDKVFDFMLKDAPDGQGQYNAHIMHYDSNVLKIYQFLVNETDNGLKLKETIEIKLKDEQATTVYTDIIIKLGLLSIQNETIEQPAEENTETDTSLSINDQRSTGVDKDSTISNAPEN
;
A
#
# COMPACT_ATOMS: atom_id res chain seq x y z
N MET A 1 28.93 -62.18 -19.19
CA MET A 1 28.06 -61.07 -19.63
C MET A 1 27.19 -60.47 -18.49
N MET A 2 27.23 -61.02 -17.27
CA MET A 2 26.31 -60.68 -16.16
C MET A 2 26.81 -59.59 -15.18
N GLU A 3 28.07 -59.19 -15.24
CA GLU A 3 28.64 -58.16 -14.34
C GLU A 3 28.42 -56.73 -14.82
N LYS A 4 28.45 -56.50 -16.14
CA LYS A 4 28.24 -55.16 -16.72
C LYS A 4 26.83 -54.63 -16.45
N SER A 5 25.83 -55.51 -16.46
CA SER A 5 24.42 -55.16 -16.17
C SER A 5 24.19 -54.81 -14.71
N LYS A 6 24.85 -55.49 -13.76
CA LYS A 6 24.79 -55.13 -12.33
C LYS A 6 25.42 -53.75 -12.08
N LEU A 7 26.58 -53.49 -12.66
CA LEU A 7 27.29 -52.21 -12.51
C LEU A 7 26.49 -51.03 -13.09
N LEU A 8 25.79 -51.26 -14.21
CA LEU A 8 24.91 -50.26 -14.83
C LEU A 8 23.68 -49.95 -13.96
N ILE A 9 23.08 -50.95 -13.32
CA ILE A 9 21.96 -50.76 -12.37
C ILE A 9 22.42 -49.99 -11.12
N TRP A 10 23.62 -50.29 -10.60
CA TRP A 10 24.17 -49.61 -9.42
C TRP A 10 24.58 -48.15 -9.66
N ILE A 11 24.85 -47.75 -10.91
CA ILE A 11 25.12 -46.34 -11.27
C ILE A 11 23.83 -45.61 -11.66
N VAL A 12 22.96 -46.25 -12.44
CA VAL A 12 21.73 -45.63 -12.95
C VAL A 12 20.69 -45.47 -11.84
N SER A 13 20.59 -46.41 -10.89
CA SER A 13 19.60 -46.33 -9.81
C SER A 13 19.82 -45.14 -8.86
N PRO A 14 21.04 -44.82 -8.38
CA PRO A 14 21.29 -43.60 -7.61
C PRO A 14 21.09 -42.33 -8.42
N THR A 15 21.44 -42.31 -9.71
CA THR A 15 21.23 -41.13 -10.56
C THR A 15 19.75 -40.85 -10.77
N ILE A 16 18.94 -41.87 -11.08
CA ILE A 16 17.48 -41.73 -11.20
C ILE A 16 16.88 -41.32 -9.86
N LEU A 17 17.28 -41.96 -8.75
CA LEU A 17 16.78 -41.62 -7.42
C LEU A 17 17.15 -40.18 -7.03
N GLY A 18 18.37 -39.73 -7.33
CA GLY A 18 18.82 -38.35 -7.10
C GLY A 18 18.04 -37.34 -7.93
N VAL A 19 17.80 -37.64 -9.21
CA VAL A 19 16.97 -36.82 -10.11
C VAL A 19 15.55 -36.71 -9.57
N VAL A 20 14.94 -37.81 -9.11
CA VAL A 20 13.59 -37.81 -8.52
C VAL A 20 13.55 -37.02 -7.21
N ILE A 21 14.55 -37.18 -6.33
CA ILE A 21 14.65 -36.46 -5.05
C ILE A 21 14.76 -34.94 -5.27
N ILE A 22 15.36 -34.48 -6.37
CA ILE A 22 15.49 -33.05 -6.68
C ILE A 22 14.25 -32.54 -7.44
N LEU A 23 13.80 -33.27 -8.47
CA LEU A 23 12.67 -32.83 -9.30
C LEU A 23 11.32 -32.93 -8.62
N ALA A 24 11.08 -33.96 -7.80
CA ALA A 24 9.77 -34.12 -7.16
C ALA A 24 9.42 -32.95 -6.22
N PRO A 25 10.33 -32.46 -5.36
CA PRO A 25 10.06 -31.25 -4.57
C PRO A 25 9.87 -29.99 -5.41
N ILE A 26 10.58 -29.85 -6.53
CA ILE A 26 10.42 -28.70 -7.44
C ILE A 26 9.05 -28.75 -8.10
N LEU A 27 8.64 -29.90 -8.64
CA LEU A 27 7.33 -30.11 -9.27
C LEU A 27 6.19 -29.96 -8.26
N LEU A 28 6.36 -30.46 -7.04
CA LEU A 28 5.38 -30.28 -5.97
C LEU A 28 5.25 -28.79 -5.59
N SER A 29 6.38 -28.09 -5.41
CA SER A 29 6.37 -26.66 -5.14
C SER A 29 5.76 -25.86 -6.30
N TRP A 30 6.00 -26.29 -7.54
CA TRP A 30 5.39 -25.71 -8.73
C TRP A 30 3.87 -25.85 -8.74
N LEU A 31 3.37 -27.05 -8.44
CA LEU A 31 1.94 -27.32 -8.36
C LEU A 31 1.30 -26.52 -7.24
N LEU A 32 1.91 -26.51 -6.04
CA LEU A 32 1.41 -25.76 -4.90
C LEU A 32 1.36 -24.25 -5.18
N LEU A 33 2.43 -23.68 -5.77
CA LEU A 33 2.44 -22.27 -6.17
C LEU A 33 1.39 -21.96 -7.23
N ARG A 34 1.20 -22.86 -8.21
CA ARG A 34 0.15 -22.69 -9.23
C ARG A 34 -1.25 -22.73 -8.61
N THR A 35 -1.50 -23.66 -7.70
CA THR A 35 -2.79 -23.75 -7.00
C THR A 35 -3.01 -22.55 -6.10
N ALA A 36 -1.99 -22.13 -5.34
CA ALA A 36 -2.07 -20.94 -4.50
C ALA A 36 -2.35 -19.68 -5.32
N ASP A 37 -1.68 -19.53 -6.47
CA ASP A 37 -1.92 -18.41 -7.40
C ASP A 37 -3.34 -18.41 -7.97
N PHE A 38 -3.84 -19.58 -8.40
CA PHE A 38 -5.20 -19.72 -8.90
C PHE A 38 -6.24 -19.43 -7.82
N THR A 39 -6.09 -20.02 -6.63
CA THR A 39 -6.98 -19.77 -5.50
C THR A 39 -6.95 -18.29 -5.11
N TYR A 40 -5.76 -17.67 -5.06
CA TYR A 40 -5.62 -16.26 -4.73
C TYR A 40 -6.37 -15.37 -5.72
N VAL A 41 -6.12 -15.54 -7.01
CA VAL A 41 -6.77 -14.73 -8.06
C VAL A 41 -8.28 -14.95 -8.03
N SER A 42 -8.74 -16.20 -7.92
CA SER A 42 -10.17 -16.52 -7.85
C SER A 42 -10.86 -15.91 -6.61
N THR A 43 -10.22 -15.97 -5.44
CA THR A 43 -10.76 -15.34 -4.23
C THR A 43 -10.76 -13.83 -4.38
N TYR A 44 -9.67 -13.23 -4.87
CA TYR A 44 -9.56 -11.80 -5.09
C TYR A 44 -10.65 -11.27 -6.02
N GLU A 45 -10.88 -11.94 -7.16
CA GLU A 45 -11.96 -11.57 -8.10
C GLU A 45 -13.34 -11.62 -7.43
N SER A 46 -13.56 -12.55 -6.49
CA SER A 46 -14.84 -12.69 -5.79
C SER A 46 -15.06 -11.67 -4.67
N THR A 47 -13.98 -11.18 -4.03
CA THR A 47 -14.05 -10.29 -2.85
C THR A 47 -13.65 -8.85 -3.17
N TRP A 48 -13.21 -8.59 -4.40
CA TRP A 48 -12.78 -7.28 -4.90
C TRP A 48 -13.81 -6.18 -4.61
N ASN A 49 -15.09 -6.41 -4.96
CA ASN A 49 -16.13 -5.39 -4.78
C ASN A 49 -16.31 -5.03 -3.30
N ASP A 50 -16.21 -6.00 -2.40
CA ASP A 50 -16.36 -5.77 -0.97
C ASP A 50 -15.19 -4.91 -0.44
N PHE A 51 -13.95 -5.19 -0.85
CA PHE A 51 -12.80 -4.38 -0.46
C PHE A 51 -12.79 -2.99 -1.08
N ALA A 52 -13.21 -2.87 -2.35
CA ALA A 52 -13.31 -1.58 -3.02
C ALA A 52 -14.29 -0.63 -2.30
N THR A 53 -15.37 -1.17 -1.71
CA THR A 53 -16.31 -0.36 -0.91
C THR A 53 -15.78 0.06 0.47
N MET A 54 -14.69 -0.55 0.96
CA MET A 54 -14.05 -0.17 2.23
C MET A 54 -13.04 0.96 2.07
N LEU A 55 -12.58 1.21 0.85
CA LEU A 55 -11.73 2.35 0.54
C LEU A 55 -12.60 3.59 0.34
N PRO A 56 -12.15 4.80 0.74
CA PRO A 56 -12.86 6.04 0.45
C PRO A 56 -13.20 6.13 -1.03
N ASN A 57 -14.41 6.62 -1.37
CA ASN A 57 -14.98 6.63 -2.73
C ASN A 57 -14.05 7.26 -3.80
N ASP A 58 -13.03 8.00 -3.39
CA ASP A 58 -12.12 8.72 -4.28
C ASP A 58 -10.86 7.92 -4.66
N MET A 59 -10.51 6.86 -3.91
CA MET A 59 -9.28 6.09 -4.13
C MET A 59 -9.35 5.13 -5.32
N LEU A 60 -10.56 4.70 -5.69
CA LEU A 60 -10.80 3.71 -6.73
C LEU A 60 -12.08 4.07 -7.50
N ASN A 61 -12.07 5.24 -8.15
CA ASN A 61 -13.19 5.73 -8.96
C ASN A 61 -13.40 4.88 -10.23
N GLY A 62 -13.81 3.60 -10.07
CA GLY A 62 -14.14 2.64 -11.14
C GLY A 62 -13.02 2.32 -12.14
N GLY A 63 -11.80 2.82 -11.93
CA GLY A 63 -10.71 2.84 -12.91
C GLY A 63 -9.83 1.60 -12.91
N LYS A 64 -9.24 1.31 -14.07
CA LYS A 64 -8.23 0.26 -14.24
C LYS A 64 -6.98 0.64 -13.44
N ALA A 65 -6.12 -0.34 -13.12
CA ALA A 65 -4.80 -0.07 -12.50
C ALA A 65 -3.96 0.99 -13.25
N ALA A 66 -4.15 1.12 -14.56
CA ALA A 66 -3.48 2.13 -15.41
C ALA A 66 -3.91 3.56 -15.11
N ASP A 67 -5.06 3.74 -14.44
CA ASP A 67 -5.66 5.05 -14.24
C ASP A 67 -5.18 5.70 -12.94
N ASN A 68 -4.29 5.07 -12.16
CA ASN A 68 -3.87 5.56 -10.86
C ASN A 68 -2.33 5.56 -10.69
N ILE A 69 -1.83 6.46 -9.85
CA ILE A 69 -0.46 6.45 -9.30
C ILE A 69 -0.56 6.36 -7.79
N LEU A 70 0.20 5.45 -7.18
CA LEU A 70 0.29 5.32 -5.73
C LEU A 70 1.63 5.89 -5.25
N VAL A 71 1.58 6.78 -4.26
CA VAL A 71 2.74 7.38 -3.61
C VAL A 71 2.78 6.96 -2.13
N TRP A 72 3.93 6.47 -1.67
CA TRP A 72 4.18 6.24 -0.25
C TRP A 72 5.61 6.64 0.10
N ILE A 73 5.85 6.87 1.38
CA ILE A 73 7.20 7.12 1.90
C ILE A 73 7.63 6.00 2.83
N SER A 74 8.93 5.73 2.90
CA SER A 74 9.52 4.94 3.98
C SER A 74 10.58 5.72 4.73
N LYS A 75 10.45 5.76 6.06
CA LYS A 75 11.36 6.47 6.97
C LYS A 75 11.52 5.71 8.28
N LYS A 76 12.43 6.17 9.12
CA LYS A 76 12.51 5.70 10.50
C LYS A 76 11.63 6.55 11.43
N ASN A 77 10.88 5.90 12.30
CA ASN A 77 10.11 6.58 13.35
C ASN A 77 11.01 6.98 14.54
N GLU A 78 10.43 7.59 15.57
CA GLU A 78 11.13 8.01 16.79
C GLU A 78 11.79 6.86 17.55
N LYS A 79 11.27 5.62 17.38
CA LYS A 79 11.82 4.39 17.96
C LYS A 79 12.91 3.76 17.08
N ASN A 80 13.35 4.45 16.02
CA ASN A 80 14.32 3.96 15.04
C ASN A 80 13.84 2.71 14.27
N GLU A 81 12.52 2.49 14.20
CA GLU A 81 11.89 1.42 13.44
C GLU A 81 11.54 1.89 12.04
N SER A 82 11.71 1.03 11.04
CA SER A 82 11.30 1.35 9.68
C SER A 82 9.79 1.29 9.54
N VAL A 83 9.21 2.38 9.07
CA VAL A 83 7.78 2.53 8.82
C VAL A 83 7.55 2.99 7.38
N ALA A 84 6.46 2.54 6.79
CA ALA A 84 5.91 3.11 5.58
C ALA A 84 4.75 4.02 5.95
N ILE A 85 4.53 5.08 5.17
CA ILE A 85 3.35 5.93 5.29
C ILE A 85 2.78 6.03 3.88
N ALA A 86 1.57 5.50 3.69
CA ALA A 86 0.82 5.76 2.47
C ALA A 86 0.54 7.26 2.40
N LYS A 87 0.94 7.90 1.30
CA LYS A 87 0.76 9.33 1.14
C LYS A 87 -0.49 9.61 0.34
N HIS A 88 -0.51 9.18 -0.93
CA HIS A 88 -1.62 9.52 -1.83
C HIS A 88 -1.86 8.45 -2.89
N ILE A 89 -3.10 8.40 -3.37
CA ILE A 89 -3.49 7.72 -4.60
C ILE A 89 -4.01 8.78 -5.55
N ILE A 90 -3.32 8.97 -6.67
CA ILE A 90 -3.58 10.03 -7.63
C ILE A 90 -4.29 9.41 -8.84
N ASN A 91 -5.49 9.87 -9.12
CA ASN A 91 -6.20 9.51 -10.35
C ASN A 91 -5.54 10.23 -11.54
N THR A 92 -5.00 9.46 -12.48
CA THR A 92 -4.30 9.98 -13.66
C THR A 92 -5.18 10.72 -14.64
N ILE A 93 -6.50 10.48 -14.59
CA ILE A 93 -7.46 11.23 -15.42
C ILE A 93 -7.57 12.66 -14.90
N ASP A 94 -7.66 12.83 -13.58
CA ASP A 94 -7.84 14.13 -12.93
C ASP A 94 -6.53 14.94 -12.90
N PHE A 95 -5.39 14.26 -12.82
CA PHE A 95 -4.05 14.87 -12.73
C PHE A 95 -3.16 14.54 -13.94
N LYS A 96 -3.77 14.51 -15.13
CA LYS A 96 -3.09 14.09 -16.36
C LYS A 96 -1.84 14.90 -16.66
N GLN A 97 -1.85 16.21 -16.41
CA GLN A 97 -0.71 17.08 -16.70
C GLN A 97 0.48 16.76 -15.81
N GLU A 98 0.24 16.62 -14.50
CA GLU A 98 1.25 16.27 -13.50
C GLU A 98 1.82 14.88 -13.78
N VAL A 99 0.98 13.93 -14.18
CA VAL A 99 1.37 12.56 -14.57
C VAL A 99 2.27 12.56 -15.80
N GLU A 100 1.96 13.36 -16.83
CA GLU A 100 2.83 13.46 -18.01
C GLU A 100 4.16 14.12 -17.65
N VAL A 101 4.15 15.17 -16.82
CA VAL A 101 5.38 15.78 -16.28
C VAL A 101 6.21 14.75 -15.51
N PHE A 102 5.58 13.89 -14.71
CA PHE A 102 6.27 12.77 -14.05
C PHE A 102 6.88 11.80 -15.07
N LYS A 103 6.12 11.35 -16.07
CA LYS A 103 6.61 10.39 -17.08
C LYS A 103 7.80 10.93 -17.87
N GLU A 104 7.79 12.22 -18.19
CA GLU A 104 8.88 12.91 -18.89
C GLU A 104 10.06 13.17 -17.96
N GLY A 105 9.80 13.71 -16.76
CA GLY A 105 10.82 14.15 -15.79
C GLY A 105 11.61 13.01 -15.15
N VAL A 106 11.05 11.80 -15.02
CA VAL A 106 11.80 10.64 -14.50
C VAL A 106 13.00 10.26 -15.40
N ARG A 107 13.03 10.72 -16.65
CA ARG A 107 14.14 10.45 -17.59
C ARG A 107 15.28 11.46 -17.48
N ASP A 108 15.09 12.55 -16.75
CA ASP A 108 16.06 13.63 -16.64
C ASP A 108 16.23 14.03 -15.16
N GLU A 109 17.41 13.73 -14.61
CA GLU A 109 17.72 13.96 -13.20
C GLU A 109 17.61 15.43 -12.76
N THR A 110 17.60 16.38 -13.71
CA THR A 110 17.44 17.81 -13.41
C THR A 110 16.00 18.19 -13.03
N TYR A 111 15.01 17.33 -13.30
CA TYR A 111 13.58 17.58 -13.03
C TYR A 111 13.10 17.10 -11.66
N TYR A 112 13.99 16.52 -10.86
CA TYR A 112 13.65 15.98 -9.54
C TYR A 112 13.13 17.01 -8.52
N PRO A 113 13.51 18.31 -8.55
CA PRO A 113 12.88 19.33 -7.70
C PRO A 113 11.38 19.54 -7.99
N GLU A 114 10.96 19.53 -9.27
CA GLU A 114 9.55 19.66 -9.65
C GLU A 114 8.75 18.41 -9.24
N LEU A 115 9.36 17.23 -9.35
CA LEU A 115 8.76 15.97 -8.92
C LEU A 115 8.52 15.94 -7.40
N PHE A 116 9.43 16.51 -6.62
CA PHE A 116 9.24 16.70 -5.18
C PHE A 116 8.00 17.55 -4.88
N ALA A 117 7.87 18.71 -5.53
CA ALA A 117 6.73 19.60 -5.34
C ALA A 117 5.39 19.00 -5.81
N ASN A 118 5.39 18.22 -6.90
CA ASN A 118 4.16 17.71 -7.52
C ASN A 118 3.62 16.44 -6.86
N PHE A 119 4.48 15.61 -6.26
CA PHE A 119 4.10 14.26 -5.79
C PHE A 119 4.48 13.97 -4.33
N ILE A 120 5.41 14.73 -3.74
CA ILE A 120 6.02 14.39 -2.45
C ILE A 120 5.66 15.43 -1.37
N ASP A 121 5.66 16.72 -1.71
CA ASP A 121 5.40 17.84 -0.80
C ASP A 121 3.94 18.36 -0.89
N TRP A 122 2.98 17.47 -1.11
CA TRP A 122 1.59 17.89 -1.24
C TRP A 122 0.97 18.10 0.15
N ASP A 123 0.98 19.36 0.58
CA ASP A 123 0.28 19.89 1.76
C ASP A 123 -1.26 19.86 1.59
N ARG A 124 -1.83 18.67 1.39
CA ARG A 124 -3.22 18.41 1.77
C ARG A 124 -3.15 17.62 3.06
N GLU A 125 -3.60 18.23 4.15
CA GLU A 125 -3.84 17.56 5.43
C GLU A 125 -4.87 16.44 5.21
N GLU A 126 -4.41 15.29 4.73
CA GLU A 126 -5.22 14.10 4.58
C GLU A 126 -5.06 13.22 5.83
N PRO A 127 -6.18 12.74 6.40
CA PRO A 127 -6.22 12.04 7.68
C PRO A 127 -5.48 10.68 7.71
N GLU A 128 -4.96 10.18 6.59
CA GLU A 128 -4.54 8.77 6.41
C GLU A 128 -3.02 8.51 6.55
N ASN A 129 -2.28 9.43 7.19
CA ASN A 129 -0.82 9.35 7.33
C ASN A 129 -0.36 8.40 8.45
N ALA A 130 -1.10 7.33 8.74
CA ALA A 130 -0.74 6.39 9.79
C ALA A 130 0.59 5.67 9.46
N PRO A 131 1.56 5.66 10.37
CA PRO A 131 2.76 4.87 10.18
C PRO A 131 2.41 3.38 10.18
N ILE A 132 2.83 2.68 9.13
CA ILE A 132 2.72 1.24 8.99
C ILE A 132 4.09 0.61 9.29
N PRO A 133 4.23 -0.13 10.40
CA PRO A 133 5.46 -0.86 10.69
C PRO A 133 5.79 -1.85 9.58
N PHE A 134 7.07 -1.91 9.19
CA PHE A 134 7.55 -2.89 8.19
C PHE A 134 7.24 -4.34 8.58
N THR A 135 7.15 -4.64 9.88
CA THR A 135 6.72 -5.95 10.39
C THR A 135 5.30 -6.29 9.93
N LYS A 136 4.34 -5.38 10.09
CA LYS A 136 2.95 -5.57 9.64
C LYS A 136 2.83 -5.66 8.12
N MET A 137 3.63 -4.87 7.38
CA MET A 137 3.70 -5.00 5.92
C MET A 137 4.28 -6.35 5.47
N ALA A 138 5.29 -6.86 6.18
CA ALA A 138 5.89 -8.16 5.84
C ALA A 138 4.91 -9.33 6.02
N GLU A 139 3.94 -9.21 6.92
CA GLU A 139 2.86 -10.18 7.12
C GLU A 139 1.86 -10.22 5.96
N GLN A 140 1.78 -9.16 5.14
CA GLN A 140 0.87 -9.10 3.98
C GLN A 140 1.38 -9.86 2.74
N LYS A 141 2.59 -10.39 2.82
CA LYS A 141 3.19 -11.21 1.76
C LYS A 141 2.44 -12.54 1.65
N ILE A 142 2.11 -12.90 0.41
CA ILE A 142 1.26 -14.06 0.12
C ILE A 142 2.07 -15.34 0.24
N ILE A 143 3.34 -15.32 -0.15
CA ILE A 143 4.20 -16.50 -0.08
C ILE A 143 5.00 -16.46 1.23
N PRO A 144 4.68 -17.29 2.24
CA PRO A 144 5.39 -17.30 3.51
C PRO A 144 6.84 -17.77 3.29
N ARG A 145 7.82 -16.86 3.43
CA ARG A 145 9.21 -17.08 3.02
C ARG A 145 10.09 -17.85 4.00
N GLN A 146 9.52 -18.76 4.78
CA GLN A 146 10.32 -19.49 5.77
C GLN A 146 11.19 -20.59 5.11
N ASN A 147 10.68 -21.29 4.08
CA ASN A 147 11.36 -22.46 3.50
C ASN A 147 12.24 -22.16 2.26
N PHE A 148 13.48 -22.69 2.25
CA PHE A 148 14.43 -22.54 1.12
C PHE A 148 13.88 -23.03 -0.23
N LEU A 149 13.18 -24.16 -0.23
CA LEU A 149 12.58 -24.74 -1.43
C LEU A 149 11.49 -23.83 -2.03
N VAL A 150 10.68 -23.19 -1.19
CA VAL A 150 9.65 -22.23 -1.61
C VAL A 150 10.31 -20.99 -2.21
N ARG A 151 11.42 -20.51 -1.62
CA ARG A 151 12.19 -19.39 -2.19
C ARG A 151 12.79 -19.73 -3.55
N MET A 152 13.32 -20.95 -3.72
CA MET A 152 13.80 -21.39 -5.04
C MET A 152 12.66 -21.49 -6.05
N ALA A 153 11.54 -22.12 -5.67
CA ALA A 153 10.40 -22.27 -6.56
C ALA A 153 9.81 -20.90 -6.97
N ALA A 154 9.69 -19.95 -6.04
CA ALA A 154 9.27 -18.58 -6.34
C ALA A 154 10.22 -17.86 -7.30
N LYS A 155 11.54 -18.09 -7.19
CA LYS A 155 12.54 -17.57 -8.15
C LYS A 155 12.35 -18.15 -9.55
N PHE A 156 12.09 -19.46 -9.66
CA PHE A 156 11.85 -20.11 -10.95
C PHE A 156 10.45 -19.81 -11.54
N LEU A 157 9.52 -19.35 -10.70
CA LEU A 157 8.11 -19.13 -11.05
C LEU A 157 7.67 -17.68 -10.86
N GLY A 158 8.61 -16.75 -11.02
CA GLY A 158 8.39 -15.32 -10.81
C GLY A 158 7.34 -14.65 -11.71
N ASP A 159 6.74 -15.38 -12.67
CA ASP A 159 5.67 -14.87 -13.54
C ASP A 159 4.24 -15.01 -12.94
N ARG A 160 4.11 -15.68 -11.78
CA ARG A 160 2.84 -15.81 -11.05
C ARG A 160 2.43 -14.47 -10.41
N THR A 161 1.13 -14.21 -10.32
CA THR A 161 0.56 -12.96 -9.74
C THR A 161 1.02 -12.78 -8.30
N THR A 162 0.92 -13.84 -7.50
CA THR A 162 1.36 -13.88 -6.10
C THR A 162 2.85 -13.55 -5.93
N CYS A 163 3.72 -14.08 -6.79
CA CYS A 163 5.16 -13.75 -6.79
C CYS A 163 5.42 -12.27 -7.13
N LYS A 164 4.61 -11.67 -8.00
CA LYS A 164 4.75 -10.25 -8.40
C LYS A 164 4.33 -9.32 -7.27
N ILE A 165 3.23 -9.62 -6.57
CA ILE A 165 2.82 -8.89 -5.36
C ILE A 165 3.92 -8.96 -4.29
N ASP A 166 4.42 -10.15 -3.99
CA ASP A 166 5.51 -10.34 -3.04
C ASP A 166 6.79 -9.56 -3.42
N LYS A 167 7.08 -9.44 -4.73
CA LYS A 167 8.21 -8.65 -5.24
C LYS A 167 8.02 -7.15 -5.00
N VAL A 168 6.79 -6.65 -5.09
CA VAL A 168 6.47 -5.27 -4.72
C VAL A 168 6.71 -5.06 -3.22
N PHE A 169 6.14 -5.91 -2.36
CA PHE A 169 6.36 -5.82 -0.90
C PHE A 169 7.83 -5.92 -0.52
N ASP A 170 8.61 -6.82 -1.15
CA ASP A 170 10.06 -6.88 -0.92
C ASP A 170 10.77 -5.57 -1.24
N PHE A 171 10.34 -4.89 -2.31
CA PHE A 171 10.91 -3.62 -2.70
C PHE A 171 10.56 -2.52 -1.69
N MET A 172 9.30 -2.50 -1.25
CA MET A 172 8.81 -1.55 -0.24
C MET A 172 9.51 -1.71 1.11
N LEU A 173 9.80 -2.96 1.49
CA LEU A 173 10.45 -3.33 2.74
C LEU A 173 11.97 -3.17 2.74
N LYS A 174 12.57 -2.63 1.66
CA LYS A 174 13.99 -2.28 1.65
C LYS A 174 14.26 -1.14 2.63
N ASP A 175 15.40 -1.21 3.31
CA ASP A 175 15.77 -0.35 4.43
C ASP A 175 15.42 1.14 4.20
N ALA A 176 14.76 1.72 5.21
CA ALA A 176 14.56 3.15 5.31
C ALA A 176 15.89 3.85 5.63
N PRO A 177 16.14 5.07 5.10
CA PRO A 177 17.39 5.78 5.37
C PRO A 177 17.54 6.12 6.86
N ASP A 178 18.78 6.11 7.32
CA ASP A 178 19.16 6.41 8.72
C ASP A 178 19.29 7.92 9.00
N GLY A 179 19.37 8.76 7.96
CA GLY A 179 19.62 10.19 8.09
C GLY A 179 18.41 10.94 8.65
N GLN A 180 18.65 11.87 9.57
CA GLN A 180 17.62 12.81 10.04
C GLN A 180 17.15 13.66 8.85
N GLY A 181 15.82 13.80 8.68
CA GLY A 181 15.24 14.52 7.54
C GLY A 181 15.36 13.78 6.20
N GLN A 182 15.74 12.50 6.21
CA GLN A 182 15.77 11.67 5.01
C GLN A 182 14.65 10.64 5.01
N TYR A 183 14.09 10.40 3.84
CA TYR A 183 13.14 9.31 3.61
C TYR A 183 13.24 8.81 2.18
N ASN A 184 12.76 7.60 1.93
CA ASN A 184 12.53 7.16 0.56
C ASN A 184 11.11 7.55 0.15
N ALA A 185 10.94 8.30 -0.94
CA ALA A 185 9.66 8.41 -1.62
C ALA A 185 9.56 7.33 -2.69
N HIS A 186 8.42 6.65 -2.74
CA HIS A 186 8.16 5.59 -3.69
C HIS A 186 6.94 5.97 -4.52
N ILE A 187 7.09 5.87 -5.84
CA ILE A 187 6.02 6.16 -6.80
C ILE A 187 5.79 4.94 -7.65
N MET A 188 4.60 4.35 -7.53
CA MET A 188 4.15 3.20 -8.30
C MET A 188 3.20 3.62 -9.41
N HIS A 189 3.52 3.20 -10.63
CA HIS A 189 2.79 3.56 -11.83
C HIS A 189 2.75 2.37 -12.79
N TYR A 190 1.58 2.07 -13.32
CA TYR A 190 1.38 1.01 -14.32
C TYR A 190 1.17 1.62 -15.71
N ASP A 191 2.06 1.29 -16.65
CA ASP A 191 1.94 1.73 -18.04
C ASP A 191 2.45 0.64 -18.99
N SER A 192 1.73 0.45 -20.09
CA SER A 192 2.17 -0.38 -21.22
C SER A 192 2.62 -1.79 -20.81
N ASN A 193 1.83 -2.47 -19.97
CA ASN A 193 2.09 -3.83 -19.46
C ASN A 193 3.28 -3.94 -18.51
N VAL A 194 3.74 -2.81 -17.96
CA VAL A 194 4.83 -2.75 -17.00
C VAL A 194 4.40 -1.92 -15.78
N LEU A 195 4.42 -2.56 -14.62
CA LEU A 195 4.38 -1.87 -13.35
C LEU A 195 5.79 -1.40 -13.01
N LYS A 196 5.94 -0.09 -12.83
CA LYS A 196 7.20 0.53 -12.41
C LYS A 196 7.03 1.08 -11.01
N ILE A 197 8.04 0.85 -10.18
CA ILE A 197 8.14 1.48 -8.86
C ILE A 197 9.48 2.17 -8.80
N TYR A 198 9.42 3.50 -8.66
CA TYR A 198 10.59 4.36 -8.53
C TYR A 198 10.80 4.65 -7.05
N GLN A 199 12.02 4.46 -6.58
CA GLN A 199 12.43 4.82 -5.23
C GLN A 199 13.39 6.01 -5.32
N PHE A 200 12.95 7.14 -4.79
CA PHE A 200 13.75 8.35 -4.65
C PHE A 200 14.20 8.48 -3.20
N LEU A 201 15.49 8.75 -2.99
CA LEU A 201 15.98 9.25 -1.70
C LEU A 201 15.69 10.74 -1.65
N VAL A 202 14.95 11.14 -0.63
CA VAL A 202 14.58 12.52 -0.35
C VAL A 202 15.40 13.00 0.85
N ASN A 203 15.88 14.24 0.79
CA ASN A 203 16.48 14.94 1.90
C ASN A 203 15.79 16.30 2.07
N GLU A 204 15.02 16.44 3.14
CA GLU A 204 14.26 17.65 3.45
C GLU A 204 15.17 18.85 3.75
N THR A 205 16.42 18.60 4.15
CA THR A 205 17.33 19.68 4.60
C THR A 205 17.84 20.52 3.42
N ASP A 206 18.02 19.90 2.26
CA ASP A 206 18.54 20.54 1.04
C ASP A 206 17.53 20.48 -0.12
N ASN A 207 16.29 20.06 0.14
CA ASN A 207 15.28 19.73 -0.87
C ASN A 207 15.84 18.81 -1.96
N GLY A 208 16.76 17.92 -1.58
CA GLY A 208 17.44 17.01 -2.46
C GLY A 208 16.56 15.82 -2.79
N LEU A 209 16.44 15.53 -4.08
CA LEU A 209 15.75 14.33 -4.56
C LEU A 209 16.66 13.56 -5.51
N LYS A 210 16.88 12.29 -5.23
CA LYS A 210 17.76 11.41 -6.02
C LYS A 210 17.10 10.07 -6.30
N LEU A 211 16.94 9.71 -7.57
CA LEU A 211 16.52 8.36 -7.93
C LEU A 211 17.57 7.35 -7.46
N LYS A 212 17.17 6.44 -6.58
CA LYS A 212 18.03 5.42 -5.98
C LYS A 212 17.89 4.09 -6.70
N GLU A 213 16.64 3.67 -6.93
CA GLU A 213 16.36 2.39 -7.55
C GLU A 213 15.04 2.44 -8.33
N THR A 214 14.93 1.58 -9.33
CA THR A 214 13.67 1.34 -10.03
C THR A 214 13.48 -0.16 -10.18
N ILE A 215 12.28 -0.64 -9.88
CA ILE A 215 11.88 -1.99 -10.27
C ILE A 215 10.84 -1.94 -11.37
N GLU A 216 11.01 -2.86 -12.32
CA GLU A 216 10.05 -3.10 -13.38
C GLU A 216 9.49 -4.52 -13.25
N ILE A 217 8.16 -4.62 -13.35
CA ILE A 217 7.43 -5.87 -13.28
C ILE A 217 6.51 -5.94 -14.50
N LYS A 218 6.80 -6.87 -15.40
CA LYS A 218 5.91 -7.14 -16.53
C LYS A 218 4.63 -7.79 -16.02
N LEU A 219 3.49 -7.21 -16.36
CA LEU A 219 2.18 -7.73 -16.02
C LEU A 219 1.42 -8.05 -17.31
N LYS A 220 0.69 -9.16 -17.29
CA LYS A 220 -0.38 -9.38 -18.27
C LYS A 220 -1.56 -8.51 -17.86
N ASP A 221 -2.39 -8.08 -18.80
CA ASP A 221 -3.55 -7.23 -18.52
C ASP A 221 -4.43 -7.77 -17.38
N GLU A 222 -4.68 -9.08 -17.39
CA GLU A 222 -5.46 -9.79 -16.36
C GLU A 222 -4.80 -9.73 -14.96
N GLN A 223 -3.47 -9.66 -14.89
CA GLN A 223 -2.72 -9.57 -13.62
C GLN A 223 -2.59 -8.14 -13.13
N ALA A 224 -2.64 -7.15 -14.04
CA ALA A 224 -2.30 -5.78 -13.73
C ALA A 224 -3.20 -5.19 -12.65
N THR A 225 -4.52 -5.33 -12.84
CA THR A 225 -5.52 -4.90 -11.86
C THR A 225 -5.34 -5.60 -10.53
N THR A 226 -5.21 -6.93 -10.52
CA THR A 226 -5.05 -7.68 -9.26
C THR A 226 -3.79 -7.25 -8.51
N VAL A 227 -2.62 -7.18 -9.17
CA VAL A 227 -1.37 -6.83 -8.49
C VAL A 227 -1.43 -5.41 -7.97
N TYR A 228 -1.79 -4.45 -8.82
CA TYR A 228 -1.77 -3.03 -8.46
C TYR A 228 -2.73 -2.75 -7.31
N THR A 229 -3.96 -3.24 -7.41
CA THR A 229 -4.98 -2.85 -6.45
C THR A 229 -4.94 -3.66 -5.16
N ASP A 230 -4.37 -4.87 -5.19
CA ASP A 230 -4.04 -5.59 -3.96
C ASP A 230 -3.06 -4.82 -3.07
N ILE A 231 -2.05 -4.19 -3.67
CA ILE A 231 -1.09 -3.34 -2.95
C ILE A 231 -1.81 -2.14 -2.33
N ILE A 232 -2.65 -1.46 -3.10
CA ILE A 232 -3.45 -0.32 -2.60
C ILE A 232 -4.31 -0.73 -1.42
N ILE A 233 -5.12 -1.78 -1.56
CA ILE A 233 -6.04 -2.24 -0.50
C ILE A 233 -5.24 -2.59 0.76
N LYS A 234 -4.16 -3.36 0.63
CA LYS A 234 -3.37 -3.79 1.78
C LYS A 234 -2.72 -2.61 2.51
N LEU A 235 -2.25 -1.60 1.78
CA LEU A 235 -1.70 -0.40 2.40
C LEU A 235 -2.80 0.45 3.06
N GLY A 236 -3.91 0.70 2.37
CA GLY A 236 -5.03 1.46 2.91
C GLY A 236 -5.60 0.82 4.18
N LEU A 237 -5.85 -0.49 4.16
CA LEU A 237 -6.34 -1.22 5.34
C LEU A 237 -5.35 -1.16 6.51
N LEU A 238 -4.05 -1.28 6.23
CA LEU A 238 -3.02 -1.19 7.27
C LEU A 238 -2.90 0.22 7.86
N SER A 239 -3.12 1.27 7.06
CA SER A 239 -3.16 2.65 7.56
C SER A 239 -4.34 2.83 8.54
N ILE A 240 -5.54 2.44 8.13
CA ILE A 240 -6.78 2.58 8.95
C ILE A 240 -6.69 1.79 10.26
N GLN A 241 -6.15 0.56 10.22
CA GLN A 241 -6.02 -0.28 11.41
C GLN A 241 -5.04 0.31 12.45
N ASN A 242 -4.04 1.09 12.03
CA ASN A 242 -3.07 1.68 12.95
C ASN A 242 -3.59 2.98 13.57
N GLU A 243 -4.38 3.78 12.84
CA GLU A 243 -5.10 4.93 13.39
C GLU A 243 -6.02 4.54 14.57
N THR A 244 -6.68 3.39 14.47
CA THR A 244 -7.61 2.90 15.51
C THR A 244 -6.89 2.51 16.81
N ILE A 245 -5.58 2.21 16.75
CA ILE A 245 -4.79 1.75 17.91
C ILE A 245 -4.06 2.92 18.60
N GLU A 246 -3.79 4.01 17.89
CA GLU A 246 -3.07 5.17 18.44
C GLU A 246 -3.96 6.28 19.00
N GLN A 247 -5.29 6.18 18.91
CA GLN A 247 -6.16 7.07 19.69
C GLN A 247 -6.14 6.67 21.18
N PRO A 248 -5.62 7.51 22.10
CA PRO A 248 -5.84 7.28 23.51
C PRO A 248 -7.34 7.35 23.77
N ALA A 249 -7.89 6.33 24.44
CA ALA A 249 -9.25 6.39 24.95
C ALA A 249 -9.39 7.69 25.75
N GLU A 250 -10.26 8.59 25.28
CA GLU A 250 -10.60 9.79 26.04
C GLU A 250 -11.05 9.34 27.43
N GLU A 251 -10.23 9.68 28.41
CA GLU A 251 -10.49 9.50 29.82
C GLU A 251 -11.68 10.40 30.15
N ASN A 252 -12.88 9.81 30.21
CA ASN A 252 -14.10 10.43 30.72
C ASN A 252 -13.84 10.92 32.15
N THR A 253 -13.30 12.11 32.28
CA THR A 253 -13.22 12.82 33.55
C THR A 253 -14.53 13.57 33.68
N GLU A 254 -15.54 12.89 34.21
CA GLU A 254 -16.70 13.53 34.81
C GLU A 254 -16.20 14.52 35.86
N THR A 255 -16.10 15.79 35.46
CA THR A 255 -15.96 16.88 36.42
C THR A 255 -17.36 17.37 36.73
N ASP A 256 -17.92 16.73 37.74
CA ASP A 256 -19.12 17.12 38.45
C ASP A 256 -18.92 18.54 39.00
N THR A 257 -19.61 19.53 38.42
CA THR A 257 -19.77 20.86 39.05
C THR A 257 -21.10 21.47 38.65
N SER A 258 -22.12 21.08 39.40
CA SER A 258 -23.25 21.88 39.89
C SER A 258 -23.69 23.09 39.04
N LEU A 259 -24.86 22.98 38.41
CA LEU A 259 -25.75 24.11 38.18
C LEU A 259 -27.17 23.68 38.57
N SER A 260 -27.55 24.11 39.77
CA SER A 260 -28.89 23.98 40.31
C SER A 260 -29.90 24.71 39.42
N ILE A 261 -30.90 23.94 39.00
CA ILE A 261 -32.17 24.33 38.41
C ILE A 261 -32.81 25.44 39.24
N ASN A 262 -33.27 26.50 38.58
CA ASN A 262 -34.40 27.28 39.11
C ASN A 262 -35.49 27.32 38.04
N ASP A 263 -36.46 26.44 38.22
CA ASP A 263 -37.77 26.50 37.58
C ASP A 263 -38.47 27.79 38.01
N GLN A 264 -39.11 28.51 37.07
CA GLN A 264 -40.52 28.82 37.25
C GLN A 264 -41.21 29.28 35.97
N ARG A 265 -42.34 28.63 35.75
CA ARG A 265 -43.30 28.74 34.66
C ARG A 265 -44.39 29.75 35.05
N SER A 266 -44.77 30.58 34.08
CA SER A 266 -46.13 31.10 33.78
C SER A 266 -47.04 31.54 34.95
N THR A 267 -47.51 32.79 34.90
CA THR A 267 -48.93 33.19 34.67
C THR A 267 -49.10 34.67 35.02
N GLY A 268 -50.00 35.38 34.31
CA GLY A 268 -50.47 36.71 34.78
C GLY A 268 -50.85 37.66 33.65
N VAL A 269 -52.10 37.54 33.21
CA VAL A 269 -52.84 38.57 32.46
C VAL A 269 -53.10 39.76 33.40
N ASP A 270 -52.92 41.00 32.95
CA ASP A 270 -53.87 42.07 33.26
C ASP A 270 -53.80 43.27 32.30
N LYS A 271 -54.96 43.94 32.23
CA LYS A 271 -55.44 44.97 31.31
C LYS A 271 -55.02 46.40 31.70
N ASP A 272 -55.45 47.33 30.84
CA ASP A 272 -55.58 48.79 30.99
C ASP A 272 -54.30 49.61 30.75
N SER A 273 -54.31 50.77 30.09
CA SER A 273 -55.35 51.57 29.41
C SER A 273 -54.66 52.78 28.73
N THR A 274 -55.37 53.42 27.78
CA THR A 274 -55.33 54.88 27.50
C THR A 274 -54.30 55.47 26.51
N ILE A 275 -54.77 55.69 25.27
CA ILE A 275 -54.90 56.96 24.51
C ILE A 275 -53.81 58.06 24.71
N SER A 276 -53.16 58.49 23.62
CA SER A 276 -53.14 59.91 23.20
C SER A 276 -52.62 60.09 21.76
N ASN A 277 -53.31 60.97 21.03
CA ASN A 277 -53.12 61.33 19.63
C ASN A 277 -52.00 62.39 19.42
N ALA A 278 -51.47 62.37 18.19
CA ALA A 278 -51.12 63.51 17.33
C ALA A 278 -49.79 64.30 17.60
N PRO A 279 -49.33 65.16 16.67
CA PRO A 279 -49.05 64.88 15.24
C PRO A 279 -47.76 65.56 14.72
N GLU A 280 -47.49 65.35 13.42
CA GLU A 280 -46.85 66.27 12.43
C GLU A 280 -45.44 66.84 12.69
N ASN A 281 -44.46 66.34 11.93
CA ASN A 281 -43.96 66.98 10.69
C ASN A 281 -43.17 65.96 9.84
#